data_AF-A0A392N382-F1
#
_entry.id   AF-A0A392N382-F1
#
_cell.length_a   1.000
_cell.length_b   1.000
_cell.length_c   1.000
_cell.angle_alpha   90.00
_cell.angle_beta   90.00
_cell.angle_gamma   90.00
#
_symmetry.space_group_name_H-M   'P 1'
#
loop_
_entity.id
_entity.type
_entity.pdbx_description
1 polymer ?
#
loop_
_entity_poly.entity_id
_entity_poly.type
_entity_poly.pdbx_seq_one_letter_code
_entity_poly.pdbx_strand_id
1 'polypeptide(L)'
;MILFFTFLSIITTTISTSTPTRSPPPFLYGNYSTHLNFQARNLSSYHINCGTSTNTTDNFNTTWLSDRYYTGGSTSVVSEPLRFNLPSEKTLRYFPSSSNGKKNCYSFPSLPSARYLLRTFTVYDNYDDKSRPPSFDVALSSTIIFNWRSPWPESTSRDGAYSDLFAFLTTPSAADLCFYGFATDAPIVSSIELVPVDSASYDSLSTGENLILVNYGRISCGSDDHFGPGFTNDTDKFGRSWQPDEAFRTGSEIAVRGLLTENTVNGTDKEPNYFPMKLYQTAVTSAEDELEYELSVDAKMDYMVWLHFAEIDSRVKKVGERVFDVFINGNNATRIDIYKEV
;
A
#
# COMPACT_ATOMS: atom_id res chain seq x y z
N MET A 1 19.64 22.15 -1.79
CA MET A 1 18.21 21.91 -2.12
C MET A 1 18.17 20.51 -2.70
N ILE A 2 17.58 19.56 -1.97
CA ILE A 2 17.52 18.16 -2.39
C ILE A 2 16.18 17.98 -3.09
N LEU A 3 16.22 17.54 -4.34
CA LEU A 3 15.06 17.24 -5.18
C LEU A 3 15.01 15.71 -5.38
N PHE A 4 13.83 15.18 -5.73
CA PHE A 4 13.53 13.76 -5.84
C PHE A 4 12.87 13.46 -7.19
N PHE A 5 13.06 12.25 -7.72
CA PHE A 5 12.33 11.74 -8.88
C PHE A 5 11.84 10.30 -8.67
N THR A 6 10.65 9.99 -9.21
CA THR A 6 10.08 8.64 -9.20
C THR A 6 10.18 8.00 -10.57
N PHE A 7 10.76 6.81 -10.65
CA PHE A 7 10.78 6.03 -11.88
C PHE A 7 9.69 4.96 -11.84
N LEU A 8 8.98 4.80 -12.96
CA LEU A 8 7.90 3.84 -13.11
C LEU A 8 8.25 2.80 -14.17
N SER A 9 8.09 1.52 -13.83
CA SER A 9 8.15 0.41 -14.78
C SER A 9 6.93 -0.50 -14.64
N ILE A 10 6.30 -0.83 -15.77
CA ILE A 10 5.24 -1.84 -15.86
C ILE A 10 5.86 -3.13 -16.42
N ILE A 11 5.79 -4.21 -15.65
CA ILE A 11 6.28 -5.53 -16.04
C ILE A 11 5.08 -6.37 -16.46
N THR A 12 5.09 -6.83 -17.71
CA THR A 12 4.17 -7.86 -18.19
C THR A 12 4.89 -9.20 -18.24
N THR A 13 4.28 -10.26 -17.72
CA THR A 13 4.86 -11.61 -17.82
C THR A 13 4.57 -12.19 -19.22
N THR A 14 5.45 -11.92 -20.19
CA THR A 14 5.35 -12.54 -21.53
C THR A 14 6.36 -13.67 -21.72
N ILE A 15 5.88 -14.84 -22.14
CA ILE A 15 6.72 -15.90 -22.72
C ILE A 15 7.23 -15.40 -24.07
N SER A 16 8.55 -15.33 -24.24
CA SER A 16 9.17 -14.89 -25.49
C SER A 16 9.39 -16.05 -26.46
N THR A 17 8.86 -15.90 -27.67
CA THR A 17 9.50 -16.42 -28.89
C THR A 17 10.04 -15.23 -29.67
N SER A 18 11.33 -15.29 -29.98
CA SER A 18 12.17 -14.21 -30.47
C SER A 18 11.87 -13.71 -31.88
N THR A 19 12.10 -12.40 -32.14
CA THR A 19 12.99 -11.80 -33.18
C THR A 19 12.79 -10.25 -33.26
N PRO A 20 13.72 -9.47 -33.86
CA PRO A 20 14.25 -8.26 -33.22
C PRO A 20 13.82 -6.89 -33.79
N THR A 21 14.13 -5.86 -32.98
CA THR A 21 14.36 -4.42 -33.26
C THR A 21 13.21 -3.53 -33.74
N ARG A 22 12.81 -2.59 -32.87
CA ARG A 22 12.83 -1.15 -33.16
C ARG A 22 12.88 -0.36 -31.86
N SER A 23 13.77 0.63 -31.77
CA SER A 23 13.87 1.55 -30.64
C SER A 23 12.55 2.32 -30.42
N PRO A 24 12.12 2.56 -29.17
CA PRO A 24 11.03 3.49 -28.90
C PRO A 24 11.52 4.94 -29.09
N PRO A 25 10.70 5.85 -29.65
CA PRO A 25 11.05 7.25 -29.76
C PRO A 25 11.09 7.91 -28.36
N PRO A 26 11.79 9.05 -28.20
CA PRO A 26 11.79 9.80 -26.95
C PRO A 26 10.36 10.24 -26.60
N PHE A 27 9.94 9.94 -25.38
CA PHE A 27 8.65 10.39 -24.84
C PHE A 27 8.64 11.92 -24.77
N LEU A 28 7.85 12.53 -25.65
CA LEU A 28 7.53 13.95 -25.61
C LEU A 28 6.55 14.18 -24.46
N TYR A 29 6.96 14.95 -23.45
CA TYR A 29 6.06 15.55 -22.47
C TYR A 29 5.07 16.47 -23.21
N GLY A 30 3.89 15.93 -23.51
CA GLY A 30 2.75 16.72 -23.94
C GLY A 30 2.08 17.35 -22.73
N ASN A 31 2.24 18.67 -22.58
CA ASN A 31 1.44 19.48 -21.67
C ASN A 31 -0.04 19.44 -22.12
N TYR A 32 -0.78 18.45 -21.65
CA TYR A 32 -2.24 18.56 -21.56
C TYR A 32 -2.60 18.94 -20.13
N SER A 33 -2.56 20.24 -19.88
CA SER A 33 -3.26 20.82 -18.74
C SER A 33 -4.76 20.74 -19.02
N THR A 34 -5.39 19.65 -18.57
CA THR A 34 -6.78 19.72 -18.13
C THR A 34 -6.74 19.96 -16.63
N HIS A 35 -6.72 21.23 -16.24
CA HIS A 35 -7.04 21.69 -14.90
C HIS A 35 -8.45 21.22 -14.52
N LEU A 36 -8.60 19.96 -14.12
CA LEU A 36 -9.64 19.60 -13.17
C LEU A 36 -9.11 20.03 -11.82
N ASN A 37 -9.43 21.28 -11.45
CA ASN A 37 -9.34 21.72 -10.07
C ASN A 37 -9.95 20.62 -9.20
N PHE A 38 -9.14 19.95 -8.39
CA PHE A 38 -9.59 19.10 -7.29
C PHE A 38 -10.21 20.01 -6.22
N GLN A 39 -11.32 20.66 -6.58
CA GLN A 39 -12.24 21.17 -5.58
C GLN A 39 -12.82 19.92 -4.93
N ALA A 40 -12.46 19.70 -3.67
CA ALA A 40 -13.06 18.73 -2.78
C ALA A 40 -14.58 18.96 -2.70
N ARG A 41 -15.31 18.49 -3.71
CA ARG A 41 -16.77 18.41 -3.68
C ARG A 41 -17.10 17.19 -2.83
N ASN A 42 -17.13 17.37 -1.50
CA ASN A 42 -17.71 16.43 -0.53
C ASN A 42 -17.54 14.93 -0.87
N LEU A 43 -16.32 14.50 -1.23
CA LEU A 43 -16.05 13.07 -1.38
C LEU A 43 -15.92 12.51 0.05
N SER A 44 -16.85 11.66 0.45
CA SER A 44 -16.86 11.08 1.79
C SER A 44 -15.77 10.00 1.90
N SER A 45 -14.88 10.15 2.87
CA SER A 45 -14.00 9.08 3.34
C SER A 45 -14.73 8.25 4.41
N TYR A 46 -14.46 6.96 4.44
CA TYR A 46 -14.92 6.06 5.50
C TYR A 46 -13.70 5.52 6.23
N HIS A 47 -13.62 5.75 7.55
CA HIS A 47 -12.71 5.03 8.43
C HIS A 47 -13.58 4.33 9.47
N ILE A 48 -13.71 3.01 9.40
CA ILE A 48 -14.59 2.22 10.25
C ILE A 48 -13.72 1.41 11.21
N ASN A 49 -13.91 1.65 12.50
CA ASN A 49 -13.33 0.82 13.55
C ASN A 49 -14.29 -0.36 13.77
N CYS A 50 -13.89 -1.55 13.34
CA CYS A 50 -14.74 -2.73 13.41
C CYS A 50 -14.73 -3.27 14.84
N GLY A 51 -15.91 -3.54 15.39
CA GLY A 51 -16.06 -4.02 16.76
C GLY A 51 -16.43 -2.96 17.80
N THR A 52 -16.34 -1.65 17.49
CA THR A 52 -16.70 -0.59 18.45
C THR A 52 -18.12 -0.04 18.24
N SER A 53 -18.73 0.45 19.32
CA SER A 53 -20.06 1.08 19.33
C SER A 53 -20.03 2.61 19.30
N THR A 54 -18.86 3.22 19.45
CA THR A 54 -18.68 4.68 19.49
C THR A 54 -17.67 5.16 18.46
N ASN A 55 -17.85 6.40 17.99
CA ASN A 55 -16.84 7.05 17.17
C ASN A 55 -15.62 7.40 18.02
N THR A 56 -14.44 7.33 17.43
CA THR A 56 -13.17 7.66 18.08
C THR A 56 -12.33 8.53 17.14
N THR A 57 -11.42 9.31 17.70
CA THR A 57 -10.42 10.05 16.91
C THR A 57 -9.05 9.52 17.29
N ASP A 58 -8.21 9.25 16.30
CA ASP A 58 -6.85 8.77 16.54
C ASP A 58 -5.84 9.92 16.70
N ASN A 59 -4.57 9.56 16.90
CA ASN A 59 -3.47 10.51 17.09
C ASN A 59 -3.15 11.32 15.83
N PHE A 60 -3.64 10.92 14.66
CA PHE A 60 -3.52 11.63 13.39
C PHE A 60 -4.71 12.56 13.11
N ASN A 61 -5.61 12.72 14.09
CA ASN A 61 -6.85 13.48 13.97
C ASN A 61 -7.82 12.89 12.94
N THR A 62 -7.69 11.59 12.63
CA THR A 62 -8.62 10.85 11.78
C THR A 62 -9.83 10.45 12.62
N THR A 63 -11.03 10.82 12.16
CA THR A 63 -12.27 10.38 12.81
C THR A 63 -12.65 8.99 12.31
N TRP A 64 -12.62 8.03 13.22
CA TRP A 64 -13.08 6.67 13.03
C TRP A 64 -14.56 6.55 13.44
N LEU A 65 -15.39 6.11 12.51
CA LEU A 65 -16.78 5.75 12.73
C LEU A 65 -16.86 4.48 13.56
N SER A 66 -17.87 4.40 14.41
CA SER A 66 -18.24 3.14 15.03
C SER A 66 -18.62 2.11 13.98
N ASP A 67 -18.52 0.84 14.33
CA ASP A 67 -18.82 -0.26 13.44
C ASP A 67 -20.27 -0.19 12.95
N ARG A 68 -20.45 -0.12 11.63
CA ARG A 68 -21.74 0.07 10.96
C ARG A 68 -21.65 -0.31 9.48
N TYR A 69 -22.79 -0.32 8.80
CA TYR A 69 -22.92 -0.69 7.37
C TYR A 69 -22.64 -2.16 7.04
N TYR A 70 -22.54 -3.03 8.05
CA TYR A 70 -22.34 -4.46 7.88
C TYR A 70 -23.67 -5.22 7.74
N THR A 71 -23.63 -6.39 7.11
CA THR A 71 -24.80 -7.30 7.00
C THR A 71 -25.04 -8.19 8.22
N GLY A 72 -24.02 -8.44 9.04
CA GLY A 72 -24.12 -9.34 10.19
C GLY A 72 -22.83 -9.46 11.01
N GLY A 73 -22.66 -10.58 11.70
CA GLY A 73 -21.49 -10.89 12.51
C GLY A 73 -21.59 -10.40 13.97
N SER A 74 -20.56 -10.75 14.71
CA SER A 74 -20.37 -10.42 16.13
C SER A 74 -19.05 -9.68 16.31
N THR A 75 -18.83 -9.10 17.49
CA THR A 75 -17.64 -8.29 17.77
C THR A 75 -16.83 -8.91 18.91
N SER A 76 -15.53 -8.65 18.91
CA SER A 76 -14.62 -9.02 20.00
C SER A 76 -13.50 -7.99 20.15
N VAL A 77 -12.86 -8.00 21.31
CA VAL A 77 -11.54 -7.44 21.50
C VAL A 77 -10.51 -8.51 21.11
N VAL A 78 -9.36 -8.09 20.57
CA VAL A 78 -8.20 -8.97 20.39
C VAL A 78 -7.67 -9.48 21.75
N SER A 79 -6.85 -10.53 21.78
CA SER A 79 -6.37 -11.09 23.06
C SER A 79 -5.45 -10.12 23.81
N GLU A 80 -4.59 -9.37 23.11
CA GLU A 80 -3.60 -8.46 23.68
C GLU A 80 -3.74 -7.04 23.11
N PRO A 81 -4.83 -6.31 23.43
CA PRO A 81 -5.15 -5.01 22.81
C PRO A 81 -4.13 -3.91 23.12
N LEU A 82 -3.25 -4.10 24.10
CA LEU A 82 -2.20 -3.14 24.45
C LEU A 82 -0.99 -3.20 23.50
N ARG A 83 -0.87 -4.23 22.67
CA ARG A 83 0.17 -4.32 21.62
C ARG A 83 -0.07 -3.32 20.49
N PHE A 84 -1.32 -2.94 20.29
CA PHE A 84 -1.72 -2.08 19.19
C PHE A 84 -1.75 -0.62 19.61
N ASN A 85 -1.17 0.24 18.78
CA ASN A 85 -1.12 1.67 19.04
C ASN A 85 -2.43 2.34 18.63
N LEU A 86 -3.05 1.91 17.53
CA LEU A 86 -4.28 2.51 17.05
C LEU A 86 -5.51 1.86 17.71
N PRO A 87 -6.50 2.66 18.16
CA PRO A 87 -7.76 2.11 18.67
C PRO A 87 -8.51 1.23 17.66
N SER A 88 -8.35 1.47 16.36
CA SER A 88 -8.97 0.69 15.28
C SER A 88 -8.35 -0.69 15.04
N GLU A 89 -7.25 -1.00 15.73
CA GLU A 89 -6.57 -2.29 15.66
C GLU A 89 -6.88 -3.19 16.87
N LYS A 90 -7.59 -2.66 17.88
CA LYS A 90 -7.83 -3.34 19.18
C LYS A 90 -9.09 -4.18 19.21
N THR A 91 -9.99 -3.96 18.27
CA THR A 91 -11.26 -4.68 18.17
C THR A 91 -11.41 -5.28 16.79
N LEU A 92 -12.31 -6.25 16.67
CA LEU A 92 -12.64 -6.85 15.39
C LEU A 92 -14.12 -7.20 15.31
N ARG A 93 -14.61 -7.26 14.08
CA ARG A 93 -15.83 -7.97 13.71
C ARG A 93 -15.44 -9.32 13.15
N TYR A 94 -16.19 -10.34 13.53
CA TYR A 94 -16.07 -11.68 12.97
C TYR A 94 -17.44 -12.19 12.48
N PHE A 95 -17.44 -13.03 11.45
CA PHE A 95 -18.64 -13.52 10.80
C PHE A 95 -18.77 -15.04 10.87
N PRO A 96 -19.31 -15.62 11.96
CA PRO A 96 -19.45 -17.07 12.05
C PRO A 96 -20.36 -17.62 10.96
N SER A 97 -19.84 -18.58 10.19
CA SER A 97 -20.58 -19.21 9.10
C SER A 97 -21.88 -19.88 9.56
N SER A 98 -21.96 -20.32 10.82
CA SER A 98 -23.14 -20.96 11.41
C SER A 98 -24.30 -20.01 11.70
N SER A 99 -24.02 -18.74 12.03
CA SER A 99 -25.05 -17.75 12.39
C SER A 99 -25.31 -16.73 11.29
N ASN A 100 -24.32 -16.46 10.43
CA ASN A 100 -24.36 -15.37 9.46
C ASN A 100 -24.20 -15.83 8.00
N GLY A 101 -24.16 -17.14 7.77
CA GLY A 101 -23.89 -17.71 6.45
C GLY A 101 -22.48 -17.40 5.96
N LYS A 102 -22.18 -17.81 4.73
CA LYS A 102 -20.82 -17.75 4.20
C LYS A 102 -20.41 -16.38 3.63
N LYS A 103 -21.36 -15.47 3.39
CA LYS A 103 -21.12 -14.15 2.78
C LYS A 103 -21.64 -13.07 3.70
N ASN A 104 -20.77 -12.15 4.11
CA ASN A 104 -21.13 -10.94 4.85
C ASN A 104 -20.41 -9.74 4.24
N CYS A 105 -21.05 -8.57 4.20
CA CYS A 105 -20.48 -7.42 3.51
C CYS A 105 -20.59 -6.14 4.34
N TYR A 106 -19.70 -5.19 4.05
CA TYR A 106 -19.87 -3.78 4.35
C TYR A 106 -20.32 -3.04 3.08
N SER A 107 -21.41 -2.28 3.18
CA SER A 107 -21.99 -1.52 2.06
C SER A 107 -21.91 -0.02 2.34
N PHE A 108 -20.97 0.67 1.70
CA PHE A 108 -20.77 2.10 1.96
C PHE A 108 -21.86 2.93 1.27
N PRO A 109 -22.65 3.72 2.01
CA PRO A 109 -23.69 4.56 1.41
C PRO A 109 -23.06 5.74 0.67
N SER A 110 -23.73 6.27 -0.36
CA SER A 110 -23.39 7.58 -0.95
C SER A 110 -21.95 7.75 -1.46
N LEU A 111 -21.30 6.69 -1.96
CA LEU A 111 -19.99 6.80 -2.58
C LEU A 111 -20.10 7.43 -3.97
N PRO A 112 -19.52 8.61 -4.26
CA PRO A 112 -19.45 9.15 -5.61
C PRO A 112 -18.50 8.32 -6.50
N SER A 113 -18.68 8.44 -7.82
CA SER A 113 -17.74 7.83 -8.76
C SER A 113 -16.38 8.52 -8.68
N ALA A 114 -15.35 7.80 -8.24
CA ALA A 114 -13.98 8.29 -8.10
C ALA A 114 -12.98 7.12 -7.98
N ARG A 115 -11.69 7.46 -7.97
CA ARG A 115 -10.63 6.52 -7.57
C ARG A 115 -10.51 6.52 -6.05
N TYR A 116 -10.42 5.33 -5.46
CA TYR A 116 -10.34 5.15 -4.02
C TYR A 116 -9.13 4.30 -3.65
N LEU A 117 -8.52 4.66 -2.52
CA LEU A 117 -7.72 3.74 -1.72
C LEU A 117 -8.68 2.97 -0.80
N LEU A 118 -8.71 1.65 -0.95
CA LEU A 118 -9.31 0.75 0.04
C LEU A 118 -8.17 0.14 0.86
N ARG A 119 -8.29 0.20 2.18
CA ARG A 119 -7.35 -0.44 3.10
C ARG A 119 -8.12 -1.17 4.18
N THR A 120 -7.64 -2.37 4.54
CA THR A 120 -8.16 -3.16 5.65
C THR A 120 -7.04 -3.51 6.59
N PHE A 121 -7.28 -3.43 7.90
CA PHE A 121 -6.44 -4.08 8.89
C PHE A 121 -7.12 -5.36 9.38
N THR A 122 -6.36 -6.45 9.37
CA THR A 122 -6.84 -7.77 9.79
C THR A 122 -5.85 -8.35 10.79
N VAL A 123 -6.35 -8.70 11.98
CA VAL A 123 -5.57 -9.38 13.00
C VAL A 123 -6.44 -10.43 13.69
N TYR A 124 -5.86 -11.62 13.92
CA TYR A 124 -6.52 -12.69 14.66
C TYR A 124 -6.28 -12.55 16.16
N ASP A 125 -5.00 -12.41 16.54
CA ASP A 125 -4.48 -12.30 17.90
C ASP A 125 -5.27 -13.13 18.92
N ASN A 126 -5.56 -14.38 18.53
CA ASN A 126 -6.24 -15.39 19.33
C ASN A 126 -7.53 -14.91 20.04
N TYR A 127 -8.31 -14.01 19.43
CA TYR A 127 -9.48 -13.39 20.06
C TYR A 127 -10.55 -14.39 20.56
N ASP A 128 -10.53 -15.63 20.06
CA ASP A 128 -11.49 -16.69 20.36
C ASP A 128 -10.88 -17.90 21.10
N ASP A 129 -9.64 -17.78 21.57
CA ASP A 129 -8.89 -18.81 22.32
C ASP A 129 -8.71 -20.16 21.58
N LYS A 130 -8.86 -20.20 20.25
CA LYS A 130 -8.71 -21.44 19.46
C LYS A 130 -7.33 -21.66 18.86
N SER A 131 -6.46 -20.65 18.91
CA SER A 131 -5.11 -20.66 18.32
C SER A 131 -5.09 -21.11 16.86
N ARG A 132 -6.15 -20.79 16.11
CA ARG A 132 -6.31 -21.16 14.70
C ARG A 132 -6.96 -20.02 13.92
N PRO A 133 -6.16 -19.18 13.24
CA PRO A 133 -6.72 -18.10 12.44
C PRO A 133 -7.60 -18.66 11.30
N PRO A 134 -8.64 -17.94 10.88
CA PRO A 134 -9.61 -18.42 9.89
C PRO A 134 -9.08 -18.34 8.45
N SER A 135 -9.65 -19.15 7.56
CA SER A 135 -9.51 -18.99 6.10
C SER A 135 -10.74 -18.28 5.53
N PHE A 136 -10.52 -17.25 4.71
CA PHE A 136 -11.59 -16.49 4.05
C PHE A 136 -11.08 -15.70 2.85
N ASP A 137 -12.00 -15.28 1.98
CA ASP A 137 -11.72 -14.35 0.88
C ASP A 137 -12.36 -13.00 1.15
N VAL A 138 -11.71 -11.94 0.69
CA VAL A 138 -12.26 -10.58 0.65
C VAL A 138 -12.48 -10.20 -0.80
N ALA A 139 -13.67 -9.72 -1.13
CA ALA A 139 -14.02 -9.24 -2.46
C ALA A 139 -14.55 -7.82 -2.42
N LEU A 140 -14.19 -7.02 -3.41
CA LEU A 140 -14.75 -5.70 -3.67
C LEU A 140 -15.60 -5.77 -4.94
N SER A 141 -16.88 -5.45 -4.84
CA SER A 141 -17.82 -5.43 -5.97
C SER A 141 -17.83 -6.75 -6.78
N SER A 142 -17.65 -7.89 -6.10
CA SER A 142 -17.55 -9.27 -6.64
C SER A 142 -16.18 -9.71 -7.16
N THR A 143 -15.17 -8.85 -7.15
CA THR A 143 -13.79 -9.22 -7.48
C THR A 143 -13.04 -9.60 -6.22
N ILE A 144 -12.47 -10.81 -6.14
CA ILE A 144 -11.62 -11.21 -5.01
C ILE A 144 -10.36 -10.36 -5.02
N ILE A 145 -10.08 -9.70 -3.90
CA ILE A 145 -8.96 -8.76 -3.74
C ILE A 145 -7.93 -9.24 -2.73
N PHE A 146 -8.35 -9.96 -1.67
CA PHE A 146 -7.43 -10.52 -0.67
C PHE A 146 -7.83 -11.96 -0.32
N ASN A 147 -6.83 -12.81 -0.09
CA ASN A 147 -7.00 -14.21 0.26
C ASN A 147 -6.31 -14.49 1.59
N TRP A 148 -7.06 -14.96 2.58
CA TRP A 148 -6.55 -15.36 3.88
C TRP A 148 -6.63 -16.87 4.01
N ARG A 149 -5.50 -17.53 4.29
CA ARG A 149 -5.39 -18.99 4.34
C ARG A 149 -4.69 -19.43 5.60
N SER A 150 -5.39 -20.22 6.41
CA SER A 150 -4.84 -20.80 7.64
C SER A 150 -3.85 -21.95 7.33
N PRO A 151 -2.75 -22.10 8.09
CA PRO A 151 -2.29 -21.21 9.16
C PRO A 151 -1.66 -19.92 8.64
N TRP A 152 -1.83 -18.81 9.37
CA TRP A 152 -1.17 -17.53 9.03
C TRP A 152 0.25 -17.52 9.61
N PRO A 153 1.18 -16.74 9.01
CA PRO A 153 2.45 -16.43 9.66
C PRO A 153 2.24 -15.86 11.06
N GLU A 154 3.14 -16.14 12.01
CA GLU A 154 2.99 -15.69 13.40
C GLU A 154 2.91 -14.16 13.51
N SER A 155 3.76 -13.45 12.78
CA SER A 155 3.73 -11.97 12.70
C SER A 155 2.37 -11.46 12.25
N THR A 156 1.79 -12.03 11.19
CA THR A 156 0.45 -11.67 10.72
C THR A 156 -0.64 -12.07 11.72
N SER A 157 -0.51 -13.23 12.37
CA SER A 157 -1.49 -13.72 13.31
C SER A 157 -1.54 -12.89 14.60
N ARG A 158 -0.40 -12.37 15.07
CA ARG A 158 -0.27 -11.64 16.35
C ARG A 158 -0.23 -10.14 16.19
N ASP A 159 0.47 -9.63 15.18
CA ASP A 159 0.65 -8.20 14.97
C ASP A 159 -0.30 -7.65 13.88
N GLY A 160 -0.96 -8.54 13.15
CA GLY A 160 -1.90 -8.19 12.09
C GLY A 160 -1.21 -7.89 10.77
N ALA A 161 -2.02 -7.61 9.75
CA ALA A 161 -1.52 -7.07 8.49
C ALA A 161 -2.49 -6.05 7.88
N TYR A 162 -1.87 -5.03 7.30
CA TYR A 162 -2.53 -4.09 6.42
C TYR A 162 -2.54 -4.63 4.99
N SER A 163 -3.71 -4.61 4.36
CA SER A 163 -3.86 -4.90 2.94
C SER A 163 -4.58 -3.74 2.28
N ASP A 164 -4.02 -3.21 1.19
CA ASP A 164 -4.59 -2.07 0.51
C ASP A 164 -4.48 -2.16 -1.01
N LEU A 165 -5.35 -1.40 -1.67
CA LEU A 165 -5.45 -1.34 -3.12
C LEU A 165 -6.01 0.00 -3.59
N PHE A 166 -5.80 0.30 -4.86
CA PHE A 166 -6.44 1.41 -5.55
C PHE A 166 -7.40 0.89 -6.63
N ALA A 167 -8.62 1.37 -6.63
CA ALA A 167 -9.63 1.00 -7.62
C ALA A 167 -10.52 2.20 -7.98
N PHE A 168 -11.00 2.25 -9.22
CA PHE A 168 -12.12 3.13 -9.56
C PHE A 168 -13.43 2.46 -9.18
N LEU A 169 -14.24 3.19 -8.43
CA LEU A 169 -15.58 2.76 -8.03
C LEU A 169 -16.59 3.64 -8.76
N THR A 170 -17.62 3.03 -9.35
CA THR A 170 -18.61 3.72 -10.18
C THR A 170 -20.02 3.62 -9.58
N THR A 171 -20.71 4.75 -9.49
CA THR A 171 -22.14 4.78 -9.15
C THR A 171 -22.99 4.38 -10.35
N PRO A 172 -24.15 3.72 -10.16
CA PRO A 172 -24.84 3.42 -8.90
C PRO A 172 -24.45 2.05 -8.29
N SER A 173 -23.37 1.41 -8.75
CA SER A 173 -22.97 0.12 -8.16
C SER A 173 -22.56 0.33 -6.70
N ALA A 174 -23.13 -0.47 -5.79
CA ALA A 174 -22.71 -0.47 -4.40
C ALA A 174 -21.29 -1.04 -4.34
N ALA A 175 -20.35 -0.29 -3.75
CA ALA A 175 -19.02 -0.82 -3.45
C ALA A 175 -19.15 -1.73 -2.22
N ASP A 176 -19.59 -2.96 -2.44
CA ASP A 176 -19.69 -3.93 -1.37
C ASP A 176 -18.32 -4.56 -1.11
N LEU A 177 -17.82 -4.39 0.11
CA LEU A 177 -16.66 -5.12 0.61
C LEU A 177 -17.16 -6.37 1.33
N CYS A 178 -17.07 -7.51 0.65
CA CYS A 178 -17.63 -8.78 1.11
C CYS A 178 -16.55 -9.76 1.59
N PHE A 179 -16.86 -10.47 2.67
CA PHE A 179 -16.05 -11.49 3.30
C PHE A 179 -16.71 -12.85 3.11
N TYR A 180 -15.96 -13.81 2.57
CA TYR A 180 -16.42 -15.16 2.25
C TYR A 180 -15.71 -16.21 3.12
N GLY A 181 -16.44 -16.81 4.05
CA GLY A 181 -15.90 -17.84 4.94
C GLY A 181 -15.78 -19.22 4.29
N PHE A 182 -14.70 -19.93 4.59
CA PHE A 182 -14.55 -21.34 4.20
C PHE A 182 -15.03 -22.28 5.32
N ALA A 183 -15.83 -23.27 4.94
CA ALA A 183 -16.36 -24.29 5.86
C ALA A 183 -17.00 -23.67 7.13
N THR A 184 -16.35 -23.81 8.28
CA THR A 184 -16.79 -23.29 9.59
C THR A 184 -16.04 -22.04 10.04
N ASP A 185 -15.05 -21.59 9.26
CA ASP A 185 -14.23 -20.44 9.63
C ASP A 185 -15.08 -19.15 9.61
N ALA A 186 -14.72 -18.24 10.50
CA ALA A 186 -15.33 -16.93 10.62
C ALA A 186 -14.38 -15.89 10.05
N PRO A 187 -14.67 -15.26 8.90
CA PRO A 187 -13.90 -14.12 8.43
C PRO A 187 -13.83 -13.03 9.49
N ILE A 188 -12.71 -12.32 9.56
CA ILE A 188 -12.47 -11.26 10.54
C ILE A 188 -11.96 -9.99 9.86
N VAL A 189 -12.26 -8.84 10.47
CA VAL A 189 -11.73 -7.53 10.07
C VAL A 189 -11.73 -6.59 11.27
N SER A 190 -10.63 -5.85 11.46
CA SER A 190 -10.45 -4.91 12.57
C SER A 190 -10.70 -3.47 12.15
N SER A 191 -10.24 -3.09 10.95
CA SER A 191 -10.48 -1.76 10.43
C SER A 191 -10.69 -1.76 8.93
N ILE A 192 -11.50 -0.82 8.47
CA ILE A 192 -11.77 -0.60 7.04
C ILE A 192 -11.64 0.89 6.76
N GLU A 193 -10.79 1.24 5.81
CA GLU A 193 -10.60 2.60 5.32
C GLU A 193 -10.93 2.65 3.83
N LEU A 194 -11.74 3.61 3.42
CA LEU A 194 -12.07 3.88 2.03
C LEU A 194 -11.97 5.38 1.80
N VAL A 195 -10.89 5.80 1.14
CA VAL A 195 -10.50 7.20 1.02
C VAL A 195 -10.42 7.57 -0.46
N PRO A 196 -11.08 8.66 -0.90
CA PRO A 196 -10.94 9.15 -2.27
C PRO A 196 -9.51 9.64 -2.51
N VAL A 197 -8.96 9.29 -3.66
CA VAL A 197 -7.62 9.69 -4.09
C VAL A 197 -7.68 10.44 -5.41
N ASP A 198 -6.58 11.05 -5.81
CA ASP A 198 -6.47 11.70 -7.11
C ASP A 198 -6.70 10.67 -8.24
N SER A 199 -7.43 11.06 -9.30
CA SER A 199 -7.75 10.17 -10.41
C SER A 199 -6.54 9.81 -11.28
N ALA A 200 -5.41 10.52 -11.13
CA ALA A 200 -4.13 10.21 -11.74
C ALA A 200 -3.16 9.46 -10.78
N SER A 201 -3.62 9.13 -9.56
CA SER A 201 -2.77 8.44 -8.58
C SER A 201 -2.29 7.08 -9.09
N TYR A 202 -0.99 6.85 -8.92
CA TYR A 202 -0.27 5.68 -9.40
C TYR A 202 -0.42 5.44 -10.91
N ASP A 203 -0.29 6.52 -11.71
CA ASP A 203 -0.31 6.50 -13.18
C ASP A 203 -1.55 5.79 -13.77
N SER A 204 -2.69 6.02 -13.13
CA SER A 204 -4.00 5.54 -13.60
C SER A 204 -4.43 6.13 -14.94
N LEU A 205 -3.85 7.27 -15.35
CA LEU A 205 -4.13 7.83 -16.68
C LEU A 205 -3.57 6.95 -17.81
N SER A 206 -2.45 6.25 -17.56
CA SER A 206 -1.83 5.35 -18.54
C SER A 206 -2.39 3.93 -18.44
N THR A 207 -2.66 3.46 -17.22
CA THR A 207 -3.15 2.08 -16.98
C THR A 207 -4.66 1.95 -17.17
N GLY A 208 -5.42 3.03 -16.97
CA GLY A 208 -6.87 3.08 -17.14
C GLY A 208 -7.66 2.76 -15.86
N GLU A 209 -8.98 2.93 -15.95
CA GLU A 209 -9.88 2.87 -14.78
C GLU A 209 -10.38 1.45 -14.46
N ASN A 210 -10.21 0.49 -15.38
CA ASN A 210 -10.75 -0.87 -15.27
C ASN A 210 -9.82 -1.86 -14.55
N LEU A 211 -8.83 -1.35 -13.81
CA LEU A 211 -7.83 -2.15 -13.10
C LEU A 211 -7.88 -1.88 -11.60
N ILE A 212 -7.60 -2.93 -10.83
CA ILE A 212 -7.35 -2.85 -9.39
C ILE A 212 -5.84 -2.95 -9.18
N LEU A 213 -5.26 -1.93 -8.57
CA LEU A 213 -3.85 -1.95 -8.19
C LEU A 213 -3.73 -2.43 -6.74
N VAL A 214 -3.35 -3.69 -6.56
CA VAL A 214 -3.11 -4.29 -5.23
C VAL A 214 -1.68 -3.98 -4.78
N ASN A 215 -1.52 -3.56 -3.53
CA ASN A 215 -0.19 -3.32 -2.97
C ASN A 215 0.48 -4.64 -2.56
N TYR A 216 1.62 -4.96 -3.18
CA TYR A 216 2.47 -6.10 -2.80
C TYR A 216 3.61 -5.72 -1.84
N GLY A 217 3.90 -4.43 -1.69
CA GLY A 217 4.99 -3.97 -0.83
C GLY A 217 5.26 -2.48 -0.97
N ARG A 218 5.50 -1.83 0.17
CA ARG A 218 6.02 -0.46 0.26
C ARG A 218 7.23 -0.49 1.16
N ILE A 219 8.38 -0.19 0.57
CA ILE A 219 9.68 -0.35 1.22
C ILE A 219 10.33 1.02 1.39
N SER A 220 10.86 1.28 2.58
CA SER A 220 11.64 2.46 2.93
C SER A 220 13.11 2.10 3.07
N CYS A 221 13.87 2.38 2.01
CA CYS A 221 15.29 2.09 1.95
C CYS A 221 16.08 2.88 3.02
N GLY A 222 16.84 2.16 3.85
CA GLY A 222 17.71 2.76 4.88
C GLY A 222 16.97 3.19 6.15
N SER A 223 15.72 2.78 6.30
CA SER A 223 14.99 2.86 7.56
C SER A 223 15.17 1.56 8.33
N ASP A 224 15.49 1.67 9.63
CA ASP A 224 15.59 0.51 10.52
C ASP A 224 14.19 0.04 10.98
N ASP A 225 13.23 0.97 11.05
CA ASP A 225 11.89 0.71 11.57
C ASP A 225 10.80 0.86 10.50
N HIS A 226 9.67 0.21 10.73
CA HIS A 226 8.41 0.50 10.02
C HIS A 226 7.94 1.90 10.36
N PHE A 227 7.41 2.64 9.39
CA PHE A 227 6.80 3.94 9.66
C PHE A 227 5.39 4.08 9.06
N GLY A 228 4.61 4.97 9.66
CA GLY A 228 3.21 5.24 9.30
C GLY A 228 2.22 4.76 10.37
N PRO A 229 0.90 4.85 10.09
CA PRO A 229 -0.13 4.52 11.07
C PRO A 229 0.01 3.10 11.62
N GLY A 230 -0.10 2.97 12.95
CA GLY A 230 0.12 1.73 13.69
C GLY A 230 1.53 1.62 14.28
N PHE A 231 2.53 2.27 13.67
CA PHE A 231 3.94 2.09 14.00
C PHE A 231 4.61 3.35 14.56
N THR A 232 4.50 4.47 13.87
CA THR A 232 5.11 5.76 14.25
C THR A 232 4.10 6.90 14.09
N ASN A 233 4.46 8.12 14.53
CA ASN A 233 3.64 9.32 14.33
C ASN A 233 3.97 10.07 13.03
N ASP A 234 4.65 9.43 12.08
CA ASP A 234 4.94 10.01 10.77
C ASP A 234 3.67 10.09 9.92
N THR A 235 3.42 11.26 9.31
CA THR A 235 2.20 11.49 8.55
C THR A 235 2.34 11.06 7.09
N ASP A 236 1.36 10.31 6.59
CA ASP A 236 1.09 10.10 5.17
C ASP A 236 -0.36 10.49 4.90
N LYS A 237 -0.62 11.30 3.86
CA LYS A 237 -1.97 11.82 3.55
C LYS A 237 -3.01 10.71 3.35
N PHE A 238 -2.57 9.53 2.91
CA PHE A 238 -3.42 8.38 2.65
C PHE A 238 -3.21 7.26 3.69
N GLY A 239 -2.52 7.55 4.79
CA GLY A 239 -2.29 6.62 5.89
C GLY A 239 -1.47 5.38 5.51
N ARG A 240 -0.73 5.41 4.39
CA ARG A 240 0.08 4.26 3.95
C ARG A 240 1.21 4.01 4.96
N SER A 241 1.50 2.73 5.19
CA SER A 241 2.65 2.29 5.99
C SER A 241 3.77 1.78 5.08
N TRP A 242 5.01 1.93 5.55
CA TRP A 242 6.23 1.61 4.83
C TRP A 242 7.12 0.71 5.69
N GLN A 243 7.64 -0.36 5.09
CA GLN A 243 8.43 -1.40 5.74
C GLN A 243 9.93 -1.11 5.57
N PRO A 244 10.77 -1.48 6.55
CA PRO A 244 12.22 -1.40 6.39
C PRO A 244 12.67 -2.35 5.26
N ASP A 245 13.73 -1.97 4.56
CA ASP A 245 14.17 -2.66 3.35
C ASP A 245 15.03 -3.90 3.60
N GLU A 246 15.57 -4.03 4.82
CA GLU A 246 16.50 -5.10 5.20
C GLU A 246 15.98 -6.51 4.90
N ALA A 247 14.71 -6.79 5.22
CA ALA A 247 14.11 -8.10 5.02
C ALA A 247 13.95 -8.49 3.53
N PHE A 248 14.08 -7.53 2.62
CA PHE A 248 13.92 -7.73 1.17
C PHE A 248 15.26 -7.72 0.42
N ARG A 249 16.36 -7.32 1.08
CA ARG A 249 17.69 -7.31 0.45
C ARG A 249 18.25 -8.72 0.34
N THR A 250 18.75 -9.07 -0.83
CA THR A 250 19.53 -10.30 -1.05
C THR A 250 21.03 -10.00 -1.02
N GLY A 251 21.86 -11.02 -0.80
CA GLY A 251 23.32 -10.88 -0.72
C GLY A 251 23.82 -10.41 0.64
N SER A 252 23.75 -11.30 1.65
CA SER A 252 24.06 -11.09 3.07
C SER A 252 25.47 -10.54 3.40
N GLU A 253 26.36 -10.39 2.42
CA GLU A 253 27.72 -9.87 2.59
C GLU A 253 27.93 -8.46 2.02
N ILE A 254 26.90 -7.87 1.40
CA ILE A 254 27.01 -6.53 0.81
C ILE A 254 27.15 -5.49 1.93
N ALA A 255 28.25 -4.75 1.92
CA ALA A 255 28.44 -3.59 2.77
C ALA A 255 27.52 -2.45 2.30
N VAL A 256 26.26 -2.49 2.71
CA VAL A 256 25.29 -1.43 2.45
C VAL A 256 25.58 -0.25 3.39
N ARG A 257 25.64 0.95 2.83
CA ARG A 257 25.74 2.19 3.60
C ARG A 257 24.39 2.88 3.63
N GLY A 258 23.80 2.97 4.83
CA GLY A 258 22.66 3.82 5.10
C GLY A 258 23.02 5.30 4.98
N LEU A 259 22.12 6.07 4.40
CA LEU A 259 22.16 7.52 4.31
C LEU A 259 20.95 8.07 5.06
N LEU A 260 21.18 9.14 5.81
CA LEU A 260 20.15 9.86 6.56
C LEU A 260 20.34 11.36 6.37
N THR A 261 19.24 12.08 6.21
CA THR A 261 19.23 13.53 6.29
C THR A 261 18.06 14.04 7.12
N GLU A 262 18.33 15.03 7.97
CA GLU A 262 17.29 15.78 8.69
C GLU A 262 16.79 17.00 7.88
N ASN A 263 17.42 17.27 6.74
CA ASN A 263 17.00 18.37 5.88
C ASN A 263 15.66 18.06 5.20
N THR A 264 14.93 19.14 4.88
CA THR A 264 13.73 19.04 4.04
C THR A 264 14.11 18.59 2.63
N VAL A 265 13.38 17.60 2.11
CA VAL A 265 13.47 17.17 0.72
C VAL A 265 12.33 17.81 -0.08
N ASN A 266 12.69 18.57 -1.11
CA ASN A 266 11.72 19.31 -1.92
C ASN A 266 11.02 18.39 -2.92
N GLY A 267 9.79 18.74 -3.32
CA GLY A 267 8.99 17.95 -4.26
C GLY A 267 8.19 16.80 -3.65
N THR A 268 8.30 16.62 -2.33
CA THR A 268 7.55 15.64 -1.54
C THR A 268 6.15 16.14 -1.23
N ASP A 269 5.24 15.25 -0.83
CA ASP A 269 3.86 15.59 -0.45
C ASP A 269 3.08 16.38 -1.53
N LYS A 270 3.34 16.07 -2.81
CA LYS A 270 2.65 16.67 -3.97
C LYS A 270 1.70 15.71 -4.65
N GLU A 271 0.68 16.27 -5.29
CA GLU A 271 -0.22 15.54 -6.17
C GLU A 271 0.54 14.81 -7.31
N PRO A 272 0.00 13.70 -7.83
CA PRO A 272 -1.25 13.05 -7.43
C PRO A 272 -1.11 12.10 -6.23
N ASN A 273 0.11 11.72 -5.86
CA ASN A 273 0.36 10.59 -4.94
C ASN A 273 0.68 10.98 -3.50
N TYR A 274 1.04 12.25 -3.25
CA TYR A 274 1.39 12.78 -1.92
C TYR A 274 2.33 11.87 -1.15
N PHE A 275 3.44 11.44 -1.77
CA PHE A 275 4.42 10.58 -1.10
C PHE A 275 5.10 11.35 0.04
N PRO A 276 5.15 10.77 1.26
CA PRO A 276 5.59 11.47 2.46
C PRO A 276 7.06 11.85 2.37
N MET A 277 7.43 13.04 2.86
CA MET A 277 8.83 13.47 2.91
C MET A 277 9.74 12.45 3.60
N LYS A 278 9.25 11.79 4.64
CA LYS A 278 9.99 10.77 5.41
C LYS A 278 10.62 9.68 4.53
N LEU A 279 9.94 9.27 3.45
CA LEU A 279 10.43 8.28 2.49
C LEU A 279 11.75 8.68 1.82
N TYR A 280 12.03 9.97 1.72
CA TYR A 280 13.18 10.51 1.02
C TYR A 280 14.28 11.02 1.96
N GLN A 281 14.08 10.89 3.28
CA GLN A 281 15.08 11.28 4.28
C GLN A 281 16.07 10.16 4.57
N THR A 282 15.75 8.93 4.18
CA THR A 282 16.63 7.78 4.24
C THR A 282 16.90 7.23 2.84
N ALA A 283 18.07 6.63 2.66
CA ALA A 283 18.40 5.88 1.45
C ALA A 283 19.47 4.84 1.78
N VAL A 284 19.70 3.92 0.85
CA VAL A 284 20.87 3.05 0.89
C VAL A 284 21.71 3.20 -0.36
N THR A 285 23.00 2.92 -0.22
CA THR A 285 23.94 2.88 -1.32
C THR A 285 24.97 1.80 -1.05
N SER A 286 25.39 1.13 -2.11
CA SER A 286 26.56 0.26 -2.11
C SER A 286 27.72 1.00 -2.80
N ALA A 287 28.95 0.76 -2.33
CA ALA A 287 30.16 1.34 -2.93
C ALA A 287 30.85 0.37 -3.89
N GLU A 288 30.66 -0.94 -3.71
CA GLU A 288 31.46 -1.98 -4.36
C GLU A 288 30.62 -3.09 -5.03
N ASP A 289 29.33 -3.19 -4.70
CA ASP A 289 28.44 -4.28 -5.15
C ASP A 289 27.08 -3.81 -5.69
N GLU A 290 26.39 -4.69 -6.39
CA GLU A 290 25.00 -4.54 -6.79
C GLU A 290 24.07 -4.55 -5.57
N LEU A 291 23.12 -3.62 -5.50
CA LEU A 291 22.08 -3.62 -4.49
C LEU A 291 20.86 -4.36 -5.06
N GLU A 292 20.61 -5.57 -4.54
CA GLU A 292 19.55 -6.45 -5.03
C GLU A 292 18.44 -6.60 -3.99
N TYR A 293 17.20 -6.66 -4.48
CA TYR A 293 15.99 -6.88 -3.69
C TYR A 293 15.18 -8.03 -4.29
N GLU A 294 14.68 -8.92 -3.43
CA GLU A 294 13.78 -10.00 -3.83
C GLU A 294 12.43 -9.84 -3.13
N LEU A 295 11.37 -9.77 -3.94
CA LEU A 295 9.99 -9.67 -3.48
C LEU A 295 9.20 -10.87 -4.00
N SER A 296 8.57 -11.60 -3.08
CA SER A 296 7.64 -12.66 -3.44
C SER A 296 6.35 -12.06 -3.99
N VAL A 297 5.97 -12.47 -5.20
CA VAL A 297 4.77 -12.00 -5.89
C VAL A 297 4.01 -13.18 -6.50
N ASP A 298 2.74 -12.95 -6.84
CA ASP A 298 1.92 -13.96 -7.51
C ASP A 298 2.35 -14.19 -8.96
N ALA A 299 2.34 -15.45 -9.40
CA ALA A 299 2.64 -15.75 -10.78
C ALA A 299 1.51 -15.28 -11.72
N LYS A 300 1.88 -14.91 -12.95
CA LYS A 300 0.95 -14.57 -14.05
C LYS A 300 0.10 -13.32 -13.80
N MET A 301 0.66 -12.36 -13.08
CA MET A 301 0.11 -11.01 -12.93
C MET A 301 1.06 -10.00 -13.57
N ASP A 302 0.56 -8.79 -13.77
CA ASP A 302 1.35 -7.64 -14.20
C ASP A 302 1.69 -6.77 -12.98
N TYR A 303 2.92 -6.27 -12.94
CA TYR A 303 3.45 -5.56 -11.79
C TYR A 303 3.85 -4.14 -12.16
N MET A 304 3.49 -3.21 -11.29
CA MET A 304 3.90 -1.81 -11.40
C MET A 304 4.91 -1.50 -10.30
N VAL A 305 6.14 -1.17 -10.70
CA VAL A 305 7.24 -0.87 -9.78
C VAL A 305 7.49 0.63 -9.79
N TRP A 306 7.35 1.26 -8.62
CA TRP A 306 7.70 2.65 -8.37
C TRP A 306 9.01 2.70 -7.60
N LEU A 307 10.07 3.18 -8.24
CA LEU A 307 11.38 3.37 -7.61
C LEU A 307 11.55 4.83 -7.21
N HIS A 308 11.98 5.04 -5.98
CA HIS A 308 12.02 6.34 -5.34
C HIS A 308 13.47 6.80 -5.10
N PHE A 309 13.89 7.94 -5.68
CA PHE A 309 15.28 8.42 -5.60
C PHE A 309 15.42 9.87 -5.15
N ALA A 310 16.19 10.11 -4.07
CA ALA A 310 16.61 11.44 -3.64
C ALA A 310 18.12 11.44 -3.40
N GLU A 311 18.84 12.44 -3.91
CA GLU A 311 20.28 12.58 -3.65
C GLU A 311 20.50 13.30 -2.32
N ILE A 312 20.63 12.52 -1.25
CA ILE A 312 20.83 13.02 0.12
C ILE A 312 22.28 12.94 0.59
N ASP A 313 23.20 12.37 -0.20
CA ASP A 313 24.62 12.32 0.15
C ASP A 313 25.31 13.65 -0.17
N SER A 314 25.68 14.39 0.87
CA SER A 314 26.39 15.67 0.74
C SER A 314 27.71 15.62 -0.05
N ARG A 315 28.25 14.42 -0.32
CA ARG A 315 29.46 14.21 -1.11
C ARG A 315 29.20 14.22 -2.62
N VAL A 316 27.97 13.97 -3.05
CA VAL A 316 27.53 14.06 -4.45
C VAL A 316 26.97 15.46 -4.70
N LYS A 317 27.61 16.20 -5.61
CA LYS A 317 27.39 17.63 -5.83
C LYS A 317 27.24 18.03 -7.29
N LYS A 318 27.38 17.10 -8.24
CA LYS A 318 27.21 17.37 -9.67
C LYS A 318 26.77 16.14 -10.45
N VAL A 319 26.21 16.40 -11.64
CA VAL A 319 25.91 15.42 -12.67
C VAL A 319 27.15 14.55 -12.95
N GLY A 320 26.93 13.23 -13.04
CA GLY A 320 27.92 12.22 -13.36
C GLY A 320 28.65 11.62 -12.16
N GLU A 321 28.45 12.14 -10.95
CA GLU A 321 29.11 11.61 -9.74
C GLU A 321 28.45 10.33 -9.20
N ARG A 322 27.14 10.18 -9.37
CA ARG A 322 26.43 8.94 -9.04
C ARG A 322 25.55 8.55 -10.22
N VAL A 323 26.00 7.53 -10.96
CA VAL A 323 25.27 6.99 -12.10
C VAL A 323 25.23 5.48 -11.98
N PHE A 324 24.04 4.89 -12.03
CA PHE A 324 23.85 3.46 -11.92
C PHE A 324 22.78 2.97 -12.89
N ASP A 325 22.89 1.71 -13.27
CA ASP A 325 21.87 1.01 -14.05
C ASP A 325 20.87 0.36 -13.10
N VAL A 326 19.60 0.33 -13.50
CA VAL A 326 18.51 -0.31 -12.77
C VAL A 326 18.07 -1.52 -13.56
N PHE A 327 18.13 -2.68 -12.93
CA PHE A 327 17.65 -3.94 -13.50
C PHE A 327 16.37 -4.37 -12.81
N ILE A 328 15.43 -4.89 -13.58
CA ILE A 328 14.18 -5.47 -13.08
C ILE A 328 14.04 -6.86 -13.71
N ASN A 329 14.04 -7.90 -12.87
CA ASN A 329 14.06 -9.30 -13.30
C ASN A 329 15.18 -9.59 -14.33
N GLY A 330 16.39 -9.07 -14.06
CA GLY A 330 17.56 -9.22 -14.93
C GLY A 330 17.55 -8.39 -16.22
N ASN A 331 16.47 -7.67 -16.52
CA ASN A 331 16.39 -6.79 -17.70
C ASN A 331 16.79 -5.36 -17.32
N ASN A 332 17.66 -4.74 -18.11
CA ASN A 332 18.01 -3.34 -17.91
C ASN A 332 16.79 -2.45 -18.19
N ALA A 333 16.26 -1.82 -17.14
CA ALA A 333 15.09 -0.97 -17.20
C ALA A 333 15.46 0.47 -17.55
N THR A 334 16.50 1.01 -16.91
CA THR A 334 16.94 2.39 -17.11
C THR A 334 18.33 2.63 -16.54
N ARG A 335 18.96 3.74 -16.94
CA ARG A 335 20.20 4.27 -16.34
C ARG A 335 19.89 5.61 -15.69
N ILE A 336 20.20 5.75 -14.42
CA ILE A 336 19.82 6.91 -13.60
C ILE A 336 21.05 7.67 -13.15
N ASP A 337 20.99 9.00 -13.28
CA ASP A 337 21.84 9.96 -12.57
C ASP A 337 20.90 10.83 -11.74
N ILE A 338 20.84 10.60 -10.43
CA ILE A 338 19.85 11.25 -9.58
C ILE A 338 20.01 12.77 -9.64
N TYR A 339 21.25 13.29 -9.63
CA TYR A 339 21.53 14.72 -9.65
C TYR A 339 21.09 15.39 -10.97
N LYS A 340 21.02 14.64 -12.07
CA LYS A 340 20.56 15.15 -13.36
C LYS A 340 19.04 15.23 -13.49
N GLU A 341 18.32 14.32 -12.83
CA GLU A 341 16.85 14.21 -12.92
C GLU A 341 16.11 15.17 -11.98
N VAL A 342 16.85 15.88 -11.12
CA VAL A 342 16.34 16.65 -10.00
C VAL A 342 16.68 18.15 -10.11
#